data_AF-A0A1Q9EV21-F1
#
_entry.id   AF-A0A1Q9EV21-F1
#
_cell.length_a   1.000
_cell.length_b   1.000
_cell.length_c   1.000
_cell.angle_alpha   90.00
_cell.angle_beta   90.00
_cell.angle_gamma   90.00
#
_symmetry.space_group_name_H-M   'P 1'
#
loop_
_entity.id
_entity.type
_entity.pdbx_description
1 polymer ?
#
loop_
_entity_poly.entity_id
_entity_poly.type
_entity_poly.pdbx_seq_one_letter_code
_entity_poly.pdbx_strand_id
1 'polypeptide(L)'
;MLRQPPPPPMPPDWSEWAWEKKKTELAAERLRRQCREEEERAAPSPPPCAAPPRGVPSPSEDLPSNWRPWRCPIFPWQKAEERRPSKPSRRVPGQASAEAKEDQGPGPSEPGAGFGRAWNWGAGIFSGHSKVGALNSADLARHEVDQVTERTNQLIAMLDAEMSSTKDRPLEARRRVFKDLQRRFHPDKNPAEEHAATLAFQHLMASRQGYLRAS
;
A
#
# COMPACT_ATOMS: atom_id res chain seq x y z
N MET A 1 -33.64 33.86 14.85
CA MET A 1 -33.16 32.54 15.32
C MET A 1 -32.08 32.07 14.35
N LEU A 2 -30.81 32.05 14.77
CA LEU A 2 -29.70 31.59 13.94
C LEU A 2 -29.63 30.06 14.02
N ARG A 3 -29.98 29.36 12.93
CA ARG A 3 -29.82 27.91 12.84
C ARG A 3 -28.32 27.59 12.84
N GLN A 4 -27.86 26.79 13.79
CA GLN A 4 -26.49 26.27 13.72
C GLN A 4 -26.36 25.35 12.50
N PRO A 5 -25.23 25.43 11.76
CA PRO A 5 -24.96 24.51 10.68
C PRO A 5 -24.81 23.08 11.24
N PRO A 6 -25.21 22.05 10.47
CA PRO A 6 -25.04 20.67 10.90
C PRO A 6 -23.55 20.35 11.10
N PRO A 7 -23.22 19.47 12.07
CA PRO A 7 -21.85 19.04 12.27
C PRO A 7 -21.32 18.35 11.00
N PRO A 8 -20.02 18.50 10.68
CA PRO A 8 -19.43 17.83 9.55
C PRO A 8 -19.52 16.30 9.71
N PRO A 9 -19.68 15.54 8.60
CA PRO A 9 -19.68 14.09 8.66
C PRO A 9 -18.35 13.61 9.24
N MET A 10 -18.41 12.62 10.15
CA MET A 10 -17.21 12.01 10.69
C MET A 10 -16.39 11.36 9.55
N PRO A 11 -15.06 11.45 9.59
CA PRO A 11 -14.23 10.75 8.62
C PRO A 11 -14.49 9.24 8.68
N PRO A 12 -14.34 8.52 7.56
CA PRO A 12 -14.44 7.06 7.55
C PRO A 12 -13.48 6.47 8.58
N ASP A 13 -13.92 5.42 9.26
CA ASP A 13 -13.17 4.78 10.33
C ASP A 13 -11.88 4.19 9.77
N TRP A 14 -10.74 4.81 10.13
CA TRP A 14 -9.41 4.38 9.71
C TRP A 14 -9.11 2.94 10.17
N SER A 15 -9.83 2.45 11.17
CA SER A 15 -9.72 1.09 11.69
C SER A 15 -10.18 0.04 10.67
N GLU A 16 -11.22 0.33 9.89
CA GLU A 16 -11.75 -0.59 8.88
C GLU A 16 -10.77 -0.72 7.70
N TRP A 17 -10.24 0.41 7.23
CA TRP A 17 -9.21 0.41 6.18
C TRP A 17 -7.92 -0.30 6.61
N ALA A 18 -7.47 -0.08 7.85
CA ALA A 18 -6.30 -0.76 8.39
C ALA A 18 -6.51 -2.28 8.50
N TRP A 19 -7.72 -2.70 8.87
CA TRP A 19 -8.08 -4.12 8.93
C TRP A 19 -8.08 -4.77 7.55
N GLU A 20 -8.63 -4.09 6.55
CA GLU A 20 -8.70 -4.59 5.17
C GLU A 20 -7.32 -4.72 4.54
N LYS A 21 -6.44 -3.74 4.77
CA LYS A 21 -5.02 -3.84 4.39
C LYS A 21 -4.34 -5.05 5.02
N LYS A 22 -4.54 -5.28 6.32
CA LYS A 22 -3.97 -6.43 7.04
C LYS A 22 -4.48 -7.77 6.50
N LYS A 23 -5.74 -7.82 6.06
CA LYS A 23 -6.34 -9.00 5.42
C LYS A 23 -5.66 -9.32 4.09
N THR A 24 -5.42 -8.31 3.25
CA THR A 24 -4.71 -8.50 1.96
C THR A 24 -3.27 -8.94 2.16
N GLU A 25 -2.58 -8.38 3.15
CA GLU A 25 -1.19 -8.75 3.48
C GLU A 25 -1.09 -10.21 3.96
N LEU A 26 -2.02 -10.64 4.83
CA LEU A 26 -2.09 -12.02 5.29
C LEU A 26 -2.41 -13.00 4.15
N ALA A 27 -3.25 -12.61 3.19
CA ALA A 27 -3.54 -13.43 2.01
C ALA A 27 -2.30 -13.57 1.10
N ALA A 28 -1.55 -12.49 0.88
CA ALA A 28 -0.29 -12.53 0.13
C ALA A 28 0.77 -13.41 0.81
N GLU A 29 0.86 -13.36 2.15
CA GLU A 29 1.77 -14.20 2.92
C GLU A 29 1.42 -15.70 2.81
N ARG A 30 0.12 -16.04 2.85
CA ARG A 30 -0.33 -17.42 2.61
C ARG A 30 0.06 -17.93 1.22
N LEU A 31 -0.10 -17.10 0.19
CA LEU A 31 0.26 -17.48 -1.18
C LEU A 31 1.77 -17.71 -1.33
N ARG A 32 2.60 -16.85 -0.72
CA ARG A 32 4.06 -17.02 -0.68
C ARG A 32 4.46 -18.33 0.00
N ARG A 33 3.76 -18.71 1.08
CA ARG A 33 3.99 -19.97 1.78
C ARG A 33 3.65 -21.18 0.90
N GLN A 34 2.51 -21.14 0.21
CA GLN A 34 2.13 -22.19 -0.74
C GLN A 34 3.15 -22.34 -1.87
N CYS A 35 3.63 -21.24 -2.45
CA CYS A 35 4.65 -21.29 -3.49
C CYS A 35 5.95 -21.93 -3.00
N ARG A 36 6.39 -21.62 -1.77
CA ARG A 36 7.58 -22.25 -1.17
C ARG A 36 7.38 -23.74 -0.93
N GLU A 37 6.20 -24.15 -0.46
CA GLU A 37 5.86 -25.56 -0.26
C GLU A 37 5.80 -26.33 -1.59
N GLU A 38 5.28 -25.73 -2.66
CA GLU A 38 5.33 -26.32 -4.00
C GLU A 38 6.76 -26.39 -4.56
N GLU A 39 7.59 -25.37 -4.33
CA GLU A 39 9.00 -25.37 -4.73
C GLU A 39 9.79 -26.47 -4.00
N GLU A 40 9.58 -26.64 -2.69
CA GLU A 40 10.19 -27.70 -1.90
C GLU A 40 9.70 -29.09 -2.34
N ARG A 41 8.43 -29.21 -2.75
CA ARG A 41 7.87 -30.46 -3.29
C ARG A 41 8.35 -30.77 -4.70
N ALA A 42 8.59 -29.74 -5.52
CA ALA A 42 9.11 -29.87 -6.88
C ALA A 42 10.63 -30.02 -6.91
N ALA A 43 11.32 -29.70 -5.82
CA ALA A 43 12.76 -29.89 -5.70
C ALA A 43 13.07 -31.38 -5.92
N PRO A 44 13.85 -31.73 -6.95
CA PRO A 44 14.24 -33.11 -7.17
C PRO A 44 14.99 -33.59 -5.93
N SER A 45 14.61 -34.78 -5.45
CA SER A 45 15.30 -35.40 -4.32
C SER A 45 16.81 -35.34 -4.59
N PRO A 46 17.62 -34.86 -3.63
CA PRO A 46 19.05 -34.81 -3.84
C PRO A 46 19.51 -36.20 -4.28
N PRO A 47 20.31 -36.30 -5.35
CA PRO A 47 20.78 -37.60 -5.81
C PRO A 47 21.41 -38.32 -4.62
N PRO A 48 21.17 -39.64 -4.44
CA PRO A 48 21.73 -40.38 -3.32
C PRO A 48 23.23 -40.10 -3.30
N CYS A 49 23.71 -39.53 -2.19
CA CYS A 49 25.12 -39.17 -2.03
C CYS A 49 25.96 -40.34 -2.50
N ALA A 50 26.61 -40.18 -3.66
CA ALA A 50 27.59 -41.12 -4.12
C ALA A 50 28.60 -41.23 -2.98
N ALA A 51 28.72 -42.44 -2.43
CA ALA A 51 29.63 -42.70 -1.33
C ALA A 51 31.00 -42.11 -1.70
N PRO A 52 31.61 -41.29 -0.83
CA PRO A 52 32.90 -40.70 -1.15
C PRO A 52 33.86 -41.83 -1.54
N PRO A 53 34.63 -41.69 -2.63
CA PRO A 53 35.59 -42.71 -3.02
C PRO A 53 36.51 -42.97 -1.82
N ARG A 54 36.48 -44.21 -1.32
CA ARG A 54 37.38 -44.68 -0.28
C ARG A 54 38.81 -44.63 -0.84
N GLY A 55 39.53 -43.54 -0.59
CA GLY A 55 40.92 -43.48 -1.05
C GLY A 55 41.55 -42.09 -1.16
N VAL A 56 41.08 -41.09 -0.42
CA VAL A 56 41.84 -39.84 -0.30
C VAL A 56 42.70 -39.94 0.97
N PRO A 57 44.04 -39.95 0.87
CA PRO A 57 44.90 -39.90 2.04
C PRO A 57 44.66 -38.59 2.79
N SER A 58 44.50 -38.72 4.11
CA SER A 58 44.36 -37.63 5.06
C SER A 58 45.47 -36.60 4.84
N PRO A 59 45.16 -35.32 4.52
CA PRO A 59 46.18 -34.28 4.52
C PRO A 59 46.60 -34.04 5.97
N SER A 60 47.78 -34.53 6.30
CA SER A 60 48.53 -34.23 7.50
C SER A 60 48.72 -32.71 7.63
N GLU A 61 48.04 -32.14 8.62
CA GLU A 61 48.56 -31.28 9.69
C GLU A 61 49.78 -30.36 9.43
N ASP A 62 49.87 -29.67 8.30
CA ASP A 62 50.78 -28.53 8.16
C ASP A 62 50.08 -27.33 7.51
N LEU A 63 49.15 -26.73 8.28
CA LEU A 63 48.66 -25.38 8.00
C LEU A 63 49.34 -24.40 8.97
N PRO A 64 50.03 -23.36 8.47
CA PRO A 64 50.63 -22.34 9.32
C PRO A 64 49.54 -21.59 10.10
N SER A 65 49.80 -21.39 11.40
CA SER A 65 48.94 -20.78 12.44
C SER A 65 48.55 -19.30 12.22
N ASN A 66 48.61 -18.80 10.98
CA ASN A 66 48.39 -17.39 10.63
C ASN A 66 46.94 -17.08 10.24
N TRP A 67 46.16 -18.05 9.75
CA TRP A 67 44.80 -17.80 9.26
C TRP A 67 43.81 -17.62 10.41
N ARG A 68 43.87 -16.46 11.05
CA ARG A 68 42.78 -15.93 11.86
C ARG A 68 41.65 -15.58 10.90
N PRO A 69 40.47 -16.21 11.00
CA PRO A 69 39.29 -15.71 10.30
C PRO A 69 39.08 -14.27 10.74
N TRP A 70 38.94 -13.37 9.77
CA TRP A 70 38.65 -11.97 9.99
C TRP A 70 37.47 -11.89 10.95
N ARG A 71 37.75 -11.47 12.19
CA ARG A 71 36.72 -11.04 13.13
C ARG A 71 36.00 -9.89 12.43
N CYS A 72 34.82 -10.17 11.90
CA CYS A 72 33.88 -9.13 11.54
C CYS A 72 33.70 -8.26 12.79
N PRO A 73 34.02 -6.96 12.74
CA PRO A 73 33.71 -6.09 13.85
C PRO A 73 32.20 -6.14 14.05
N ILE A 74 31.81 -6.64 15.21
CA ILE A 74 30.47 -6.61 15.75
C ILE A 74 30.01 -5.15 15.69
N PHE A 75 29.10 -4.87 14.77
CA PHE A 75 28.41 -3.58 14.67
C PHE A 75 27.71 -3.28 16.01
N PRO A 76 28.02 -2.18 16.70
CA PRO A 76 27.30 -1.78 17.89
C PRO A 76 26.07 -0.98 17.46
N TRP A 77 25.03 -1.65 16.97
CA TRP A 77 23.75 -1.00 16.63
C TRP A 77 22.58 -1.44 17.52
N GLN A 78 22.86 -1.64 18.81
CA GLN A 78 21.84 -1.83 19.85
C GLN A 78 22.08 -0.86 21.01
N LYS A 79 21.74 0.42 20.82
CA LYS A 79 21.34 1.32 21.92
C LYS A 79 20.71 2.61 21.38
N ALA A 80 19.49 2.51 20.91
CA ALA A 80 18.61 3.68 20.74
C ALA A 80 17.20 3.30 21.19
N GLU A 81 17.12 2.80 22.42
CA GLU A 81 15.86 2.56 23.10
C GLU A 81 15.31 3.90 23.59
N GLU A 82 14.42 4.45 22.77
CA GLU A 82 13.06 4.73 23.20
C GLU A 82 12.91 5.65 24.43
N ARG A 83 13.38 6.90 24.29
CA ARG A 83 12.79 8.03 25.02
C ARG A 83 11.42 8.37 24.43
N ARG A 84 10.36 7.70 24.89
CA ARG A 84 8.97 8.13 24.66
C ARG A 84 8.72 9.45 25.41
N PRO A 85 8.32 10.55 24.75
CA PRO A 85 7.73 11.67 25.46
C PRO A 85 6.33 11.25 25.96
N SER A 86 6.16 11.33 27.28
CA SER A 86 4.90 11.15 27.98
C SER A 86 3.84 12.12 27.47
N LYS A 87 2.67 11.59 27.10
CA LYS A 87 1.49 12.39 26.73
C LYS A 87 1.02 13.19 27.95
N PRO A 88 0.78 14.51 27.84
CA PRO A 88 0.09 15.24 28.88
C PRO A 88 -1.39 14.82 28.93
N SER A 89 -1.75 14.20 30.04
CA SER A 89 -3.11 13.93 30.49
C SER A 89 -3.85 15.25 30.68
N ARG A 90 -4.77 15.59 29.76
CA ARG A 90 -5.70 16.72 29.96
C ARG A 90 -7.04 16.19 30.42
N ARG A 91 -7.19 16.09 31.75
CA ARG A 91 -8.50 16.09 32.41
C ARG A 91 -9.16 17.44 32.15
N VAL A 92 -10.42 17.41 31.73
CA VAL A 92 -11.36 18.50 32.03
C VAL A 92 -12.60 17.85 32.64
N PRO A 93 -12.96 18.20 33.88
CA PRO A 93 -14.17 17.72 34.54
C PRO A 93 -15.38 18.56 34.16
N GLY A 94 -16.50 17.85 33.93
CA GLY A 94 -17.87 18.14 34.41
C GLY A 94 -18.45 19.54 34.30
N GLN A 95 -19.58 19.64 33.59
CA GLN A 95 -20.80 20.40 33.92
C GLN A 95 -21.78 20.23 32.75
N ALA A 96 -23.09 20.11 32.86
CA ALA A 96 -24.05 19.80 33.92
C ALA A 96 -25.40 19.67 33.16
N SER A 97 -26.32 18.91 33.73
CA SER A 97 -27.66 18.61 33.21
C SER A 97 -28.54 19.83 32.98
N ALA A 98 -29.39 19.75 31.95
CA ALA A 98 -30.79 20.21 31.93
C ALA A 98 -31.46 19.49 30.75
N GLU A 99 -32.28 18.46 30.95
CA GLU A 99 -33.73 18.53 31.21
C GLU A 99 -34.47 19.49 30.27
N ALA A 100 -35.18 18.94 29.26
CA ALA A 100 -36.64 19.00 29.18
C ALA A 100 -37.19 18.68 27.75
N LYS A 101 -38.25 17.87 27.76
CA LYS A 101 -39.38 17.78 26.81
C LYS A 101 -39.16 17.08 25.46
N GLU A 102 -39.34 15.76 25.51
CA GLU A 102 -40.53 15.06 24.98
C GLU A 102 -41.44 15.88 24.05
N ASP A 103 -41.44 15.52 22.76
CA ASP A 103 -42.62 15.59 21.91
C ASP A 103 -42.61 14.39 20.96
N GLN A 104 -43.61 13.52 21.12
CA GLN A 104 -43.83 12.32 20.32
C GLN A 104 -44.67 12.69 19.11
N GLY A 105 -44.11 12.54 17.91
CA GLY A 105 -44.86 12.59 16.65
C GLY A 105 -44.65 11.30 15.86
N PRO A 106 -45.70 10.51 15.54
CA PRO A 106 -45.58 9.31 14.76
C PRO A 106 -45.80 9.55 13.26
N GLY A 107 -45.02 8.86 12.43
CA GLY A 107 -45.37 8.47 11.07
C GLY A 107 -44.50 9.06 9.95
N PRO A 108 -44.54 8.47 8.74
CA PRO A 108 -44.50 7.05 8.43
C PRO A 108 -43.31 6.70 7.52
N SER A 109 -43.06 5.40 7.48
CA SER A 109 -42.24 4.63 6.55
C SER A 109 -42.18 5.17 5.11
N GLU A 110 -40.97 5.37 4.59
CA GLU A 110 -40.68 5.06 3.19
C GLU A 110 -39.42 4.19 3.08
N PRO A 111 -39.54 2.99 2.47
CA PRO A 111 -38.41 2.14 2.12
C PRO A 111 -37.93 2.47 0.70
N GLY A 112 -36.70 2.97 0.59
CA GLY A 112 -35.98 3.03 -0.69
C GLY A 112 -34.51 2.70 -0.42
N ALA A 113 -34.11 1.43 -0.46
CA ALA A 113 -33.55 0.83 -1.68
C ALA A 113 -32.51 1.80 -2.30
N GLY A 114 -31.24 1.71 -1.92
CA GLY A 114 -30.39 0.63 -2.42
C GLY A 114 -29.54 1.15 -3.57
N PHE A 115 -28.46 1.88 -3.25
CA PHE A 115 -27.36 2.13 -4.18
C PHE A 115 -26.03 1.72 -3.53
N GLY A 116 -26.01 0.53 -2.94
CA GLY A 116 -24.79 -0.24 -2.80
C GLY A 116 -24.42 -0.75 -4.19
N ARG A 117 -23.58 0.01 -4.91
CA ARG A 117 -22.92 -0.49 -6.13
C ARG A 117 -21.92 -1.56 -5.68
N ALA A 118 -22.43 -2.78 -5.54
CA ALA A 118 -21.61 -3.96 -5.50
C ALA A 118 -20.83 -4.03 -6.81
N TRP A 119 -19.51 -4.02 -6.69
CA TRP A 119 -18.59 -4.29 -7.78
C TRP A 119 -18.78 -5.76 -8.16
N ASN A 120 -19.68 -6.02 -9.10
CA ASN A 120 -19.93 -7.34 -9.64
C ASN A 120 -18.84 -7.65 -10.68
N TRP A 121 -17.73 -8.22 -10.23
CA TRP A 121 -16.69 -8.83 -11.08
C TRP A 121 -17.20 -10.16 -11.64
N GLY A 122 -18.32 -10.10 -12.36
CA GLY A 122 -18.96 -11.26 -12.98
C GLY A 122 -18.08 -11.81 -14.09
N ALA A 123 -17.44 -12.94 -13.80
CA ALA A 123 -16.78 -13.81 -14.77
C ALA A 123 -17.81 -14.30 -15.81
N GLY A 124 -17.89 -13.59 -16.94
CA GLY A 124 -18.66 -13.99 -18.11
C GLY A 124 -17.92 -15.06 -18.90
N ILE A 125 -18.34 -16.31 -18.73
CA ILE A 125 -17.92 -17.46 -19.55
C ILE A 125 -18.68 -17.38 -20.89
N PHE A 126 -18.09 -16.74 -21.89
CA PHE A 126 -18.52 -16.86 -23.29
C PHE A 126 -17.55 -17.78 -24.03
N SER A 127 -17.93 -19.05 -24.17
CA SER A 127 -17.15 -20.06 -24.88
C SER A 127 -17.68 -20.17 -26.32
N GLY A 128 -17.22 -19.25 -27.18
CA GLY A 128 -17.39 -19.30 -28.62
C GLY A 128 -16.05 -19.60 -29.29
N HIS A 129 -15.81 -20.87 -29.64
CA HIS A 129 -14.60 -21.32 -30.32
C HIS A 129 -14.54 -20.79 -31.76
N SER A 130 -13.97 -19.60 -31.93
CA SER A 130 -13.46 -19.14 -33.23
C SER A 130 -11.96 -19.41 -33.27
N LYS A 131 -11.57 -20.38 -34.09
CA LYS A 131 -10.19 -20.83 -34.31
C LYS A 131 -9.45 -19.83 -35.23
N VAL A 132 -9.32 -18.59 -34.78
CA VAL A 132 -8.39 -17.59 -35.34
C VAL A 132 -7.12 -17.64 -34.50
N GLY A 133 -5.96 -17.66 -35.17
CA GLY A 133 -4.66 -18.00 -34.59
C GLY A 133 -4.44 -17.42 -33.19
N ALA A 134 -4.14 -18.30 -32.23
CA ALA A 134 -3.83 -17.95 -30.85
C ALA A 134 -2.54 -17.14 -30.79
N LEU A 135 -2.63 -15.83 -31.04
CA LEU A 135 -1.72 -14.88 -30.42
C LEU A 135 -1.89 -15.06 -28.91
N ASN A 136 -0.78 -15.31 -28.20
CA ASN A 136 -0.84 -15.76 -26.83
C ASN A 136 -1.55 -14.69 -25.98
N SER A 137 -2.61 -15.08 -25.28
CA SER A 137 -3.30 -14.22 -24.29
C SER A 137 -2.31 -13.57 -23.30
N ALA A 138 -1.20 -14.26 -23.00
CA ALA A 138 -0.10 -13.75 -22.19
C ALA A 138 0.59 -12.50 -22.78
N ASP A 139 0.71 -12.39 -24.11
CA ASP A 139 1.39 -11.26 -24.76
C ASP A 139 0.51 -10.00 -24.74
N LEU A 140 -0.82 -10.16 -24.83
CA LEU A 140 -1.77 -9.05 -24.66
C LEU A 140 -1.75 -8.50 -23.23
N ALA A 141 -1.76 -9.38 -22.22
CA ALA A 141 -1.70 -8.98 -20.82
C ALA A 141 -0.40 -8.23 -20.48
N ARG A 142 0.75 -8.65 -21.04
CA ARG A 142 2.03 -7.94 -20.88
C ARG A 142 1.97 -6.54 -21.46
N HIS A 143 1.44 -6.42 -22.68
CA HIS A 143 1.35 -5.12 -23.37
C HIS A 143 0.42 -4.12 -22.64
N GLU A 144 -0.64 -4.59 -21.99
CA GLU A 144 -1.48 -3.75 -21.15
C GLU A 144 -0.75 -3.24 -19.91
N VAL A 145 0.01 -4.11 -19.22
CA VAL A 145 0.81 -3.73 -18.04
C VAL A 145 1.87 -2.70 -18.42
N ASP A 146 2.54 -2.89 -19.56
CA ASP A 146 3.57 -1.95 -20.05
C ASP A 146 2.95 -0.58 -20.34
N GLN A 147 1.80 -0.53 -21.01
CA GLN A 147 1.08 0.72 -21.26
C GLN A 147 0.63 1.44 -19.98
N VAL A 148 0.08 0.71 -19.01
CA VAL A 148 -0.32 1.29 -17.72
C VAL A 148 0.90 1.85 -16.98
N THR A 149 2.02 1.13 -17.04
CA THR A 149 3.28 1.55 -16.43
C THR A 149 3.81 2.83 -17.09
N GLU A 150 3.81 2.89 -18.42
CA GLU A 150 4.25 4.08 -19.17
C GLU A 150 3.39 5.30 -18.85
N ARG A 151 2.06 5.16 -18.88
CA ARG A 151 1.13 6.24 -18.50
C ARG A 151 1.35 6.71 -17.06
N THR A 152 1.53 5.76 -16.14
CA THR A 152 1.83 6.07 -14.74
C THR A 152 3.11 6.91 -14.61
N ASN A 153 4.18 6.51 -15.31
CA ASN A 153 5.45 7.22 -15.30
C ASN A 153 5.32 8.65 -15.88
N GLN A 154 4.52 8.82 -16.93
CA GLN A 154 4.23 10.13 -17.51
C GLN A 154 3.51 11.04 -16.49
N LEU A 155 2.48 10.54 -15.81
CA LEU A 155 1.77 11.29 -14.77
C LEU A 155 2.68 11.67 -13.59
N ILE A 156 3.54 10.75 -13.16
CA ILE A 156 4.54 10.99 -12.10
C ILE A 156 5.53 12.08 -12.54
N ALA A 157 6.05 12.01 -13.77
CA ALA A 157 6.97 13.01 -14.29
C ALA A 157 6.34 14.41 -14.34
N MET A 158 5.06 14.51 -14.72
CA MET A 158 4.32 15.77 -14.70
C MET A 158 4.15 16.33 -13.27
N LEU A 159 3.80 15.47 -12.31
CA LEU A 159 3.69 15.85 -10.90
C LEU A 159 5.03 16.36 -10.35
N ASP A 160 6.12 15.63 -10.58
CA ASP A 160 7.45 15.96 -10.09
C ASP A 160 7.95 17.27 -10.72
N ALA A 161 7.66 17.52 -11.99
CA ALA A 161 7.98 18.79 -12.66
C ALA A 161 7.22 19.97 -12.02
N GLU A 162 5.90 19.83 -11.79
CA GLU A 162 5.08 20.89 -11.21
C GLU A 162 5.52 21.17 -9.76
N MET A 163 5.74 20.14 -8.95
CA MET A 163 6.26 20.27 -7.58
C MET A 163 7.66 20.90 -7.54
N SER A 164 8.56 20.52 -8.46
CA SER A 164 9.91 21.08 -8.53
C SER A 164 9.88 22.56 -8.91
N SER A 165 9.00 22.97 -9.82
CA SER A 165 8.85 24.37 -10.24
C SER A 165 8.32 25.30 -9.14
N THR A 166 7.65 24.73 -8.13
CA THR A 166 7.03 25.49 -7.02
C THR A 166 7.74 25.30 -5.69
N LYS A 167 8.85 24.55 -5.64
CA LYS A 167 9.56 24.21 -4.39
C LYS A 167 10.07 25.46 -3.65
N ASP A 168 10.49 26.49 -4.37
CA ASP A 168 11.08 27.72 -3.80
C ASP A 168 10.00 28.76 -3.43
N ARG A 169 8.72 28.42 -3.60
CA ARG A 169 7.61 29.31 -3.22
C ARG A 169 7.35 29.28 -1.70
N PRO A 170 6.74 30.33 -1.13
CA PRO A 170 6.32 30.32 0.26
C PRO A 170 5.43 29.12 0.61
N LEU A 171 5.49 28.66 1.86
CA LEU A 171 4.79 27.45 2.33
C LEU A 171 3.28 27.47 2.00
N GLU A 172 2.61 28.60 2.18
CA GLU A 172 1.18 28.74 1.87
C GLU A 172 0.89 28.57 0.37
N ALA A 173 1.75 29.08 -0.51
CA ALA A 173 1.62 28.86 -1.94
C ALA A 173 1.84 27.39 -2.32
N ARG A 174 2.83 26.73 -1.70
CA ARG A 174 3.08 25.29 -1.91
C ARG A 174 1.92 24.43 -1.46
N ARG A 175 1.29 24.74 -0.31
CA ARG A 175 0.08 24.06 0.17
C ARG A 175 -1.08 24.16 -0.82
N ARG A 176 -1.28 25.34 -1.41
CA ARG A 176 -2.32 25.56 -2.44
C ARG A 176 -2.05 24.72 -3.68
N VAL A 177 -0.83 24.80 -4.22
CA VAL A 177 -0.41 24.00 -5.39
C VAL A 177 -0.60 22.51 -5.11
N PHE A 178 -0.17 22.02 -3.95
CA PHE A 178 -0.34 20.62 -3.58
C PHE A 178 -1.81 20.19 -3.55
N LYS A 179 -2.69 21.03 -2.99
CA LYS A 179 -4.13 20.76 -2.96
C LYS A 179 -4.74 20.76 -4.36
N ASP A 180 -4.26 21.60 -5.26
CA ASP A 180 -4.71 21.63 -6.64
C ASP A 180 -4.23 20.39 -7.41
N LEU A 181 -2.98 19.98 -7.22
CA LEU A 181 -2.46 18.70 -7.74
C LEU A 181 -3.28 17.51 -7.24
N GLN A 182 -3.62 17.46 -5.95
CA GLN A 182 -4.48 16.42 -5.40
C GLN A 182 -5.85 16.35 -6.10
N ARG A 183 -6.45 17.51 -6.39
CA ARG A 183 -7.76 17.56 -7.07
C ARG A 183 -7.65 17.13 -8.53
N ARG A 184 -6.58 17.50 -9.23
CA ARG A 184 -6.35 17.20 -10.66
C ARG A 184 -6.05 15.72 -10.88
N PHE A 185 -5.19 15.13 -10.03
CA PHE A 185 -4.73 13.75 -10.16
C PHE A 185 -5.53 12.75 -9.29
N HIS A 186 -6.71 13.14 -8.80
CA HIS A 186 -7.57 12.21 -8.07
C HIS A 186 -8.12 11.13 -9.02
N PRO A 187 -8.20 9.84 -8.62
CA PRO A 187 -8.71 8.78 -9.49
C PRO A 187 -10.15 9.01 -9.95
N ASP A 188 -11.02 9.57 -9.10
CA ASP A 188 -12.40 9.97 -9.45
C ASP A 188 -12.48 10.92 -10.66
N LYS A 189 -11.46 11.76 -10.86
CA LYS A 189 -11.41 12.70 -12.00
C LYS A 189 -10.82 12.09 -13.26
N ASN A 190 -10.17 10.93 -13.16
CA ASN A 190 -9.47 10.28 -14.26
C ASN A 190 -9.93 8.81 -14.41
N PRO A 191 -11.24 8.56 -14.66
CA PRO A 191 -11.79 7.20 -14.70
C PRO A 191 -11.24 6.37 -15.88
N ALA A 192 -10.79 7.01 -16.96
CA ALA A 192 -10.18 6.32 -18.10
C ALA A 192 -8.83 5.66 -17.75
N GLU A 193 -8.16 6.17 -16.73
CA GLU A 193 -6.81 5.74 -16.32
C GLU A 193 -6.76 5.51 -14.80
N GLU A 194 -7.80 4.90 -14.24
CA GLU A 194 -7.99 4.78 -12.79
C GLU A 194 -6.75 4.19 -12.08
N HIS A 195 -6.17 3.12 -12.64
CA HIS A 195 -4.98 2.49 -12.09
C HIS A 195 -3.74 3.40 -12.11
N ALA A 196 -3.47 4.05 -13.24
CA ALA A 196 -2.32 4.95 -13.37
C ALA A 196 -2.47 6.20 -12.48
N ALA A 197 -3.67 6.78 -12.46
CA ALA A 197 -4.00 7.92 -11.59
C ALA A 197 -3.86 7.55 -10.11
N THR A 198 -4.28 6.35 -9.70
CA THR A 198 -4.13 5.88 -8.33
C THR A 198 -2.66 5.79 -7.92
N LEU A 199 -1.80 5.22 -8.77
CA LEU A 199 -0.36 5.12 -8.50
C LEU A 199 0.31 6.50 -8.44
N ALA A 200 -0.01 7.39 -9.39
CA ALA A 200 0.49 8.77 -9.39
C ALA A 200 0.02 9.55 -8.14
N PHE A 201 -1.23 9.36 -7.71
CA PHE A 201 -1.75 9.97 -6.48
C PHE A 201 -1.06 9.44 -5.22
N GLN A 202 -0.77 8.14 -5.16
CA GLN A 202 0.02 7.55 -4.06
C GLN A 202 1.43 8.16 -4.01
N HIS A 203 2.09 8.31 -5.16
CA HIS A 203 3.39 9.00 -5.25
C HIS A 203 3.32 10.44 -4.74
N LEU A 204 2.31 11.20 -5.16
CA LEU A 204 2.06 12.56 -4.67
C LEU A 204 1.92 12.60 -3.13
N MET A 205 1.20 11.64 -2.56
CA MET A 205 0.99 11.58 -1.10
C MET A 205 2.27 11.22 -0.35
N ALA A 206 3.08 10.32 -0.89
CA ALA A 206 4.38 9.95 -0.34
C ALA A 206 5.35 11.15 -0.31
N SER A 207 5.38 11.93 -1.39
CA SER A 207 6.26 13.10 -1.54
C SER A 207 5.82 14.34 -0.75
N ARG A 208 4.61 14.31 -0.15
CA ARG A 208 4.02 15.45 0.58
C ARG A 208 4.92 16.05 1.65
N GLN A 209 5.52 15.21 2.51
CA GLN A 209 6.30 15.70 3.65
C GLN A 209 7.58 16.40 3.19
N GLY A 210 8.27 15.84 2.19
CA GLY A 210 9.48 16.45 1.63
C GLY A 210 9.17 17.79 0.97
N TYR A 211 8.14 17.81 0.14
CA TYR A 211 7.74 19.01 -0.59
C TYR A 211 7.28 20.16 0.31
N LEU A 212 6.55 19.89 1.40
CA LEU A 212 6.10 20.93 2.33
C LEU A 212 7.17 21.38 3.33
N ARG A 213 8.27 20.61 3.48
CA ARG A 213 9.38 20.96 4.37
C ARG A 213 10.51 21.71 3.68
N ALA A 214 10.69 21.53 2.37
CA ALA A 214 11.76 22.18 1.60
C ALA A 214 11.67 23.70 1.71
N SER A 215 12.44 24.35 2.59
CA SER A 215 12.34 25.79 2.88
C SER A 215 13.73 26.37 2.91
#